data_AF-A0A444QZH3-F1
#
_entry.id   AF-A0A444QZH3-F1
#
_cell.length_a   1.000
_cell.length_b   1.000
_cell.length_c   1.000
_cell.angle_alpha   90.00
_cell.angle_beta   90.00
_cell.angle_gamma   90.00
#
_symmetry.space_group_name_H-M   'P 1'
#
loop_
_entity.id
_entity.type
_entity.pdbx_description
1 polymer ?
#
loop_
_entity_poly.entity_id
_entity_poly.type
_entity_poly.pdbx_seq_one_letter_code
_entity_poly.pdbx_strand_id
1 'polypeptide(L)'
;GLSTMLEGASRPGHFRGVSTIVSKLFNLVQPDIACFGEKDFQQLALIRKMVADMGFDIEIIGVPIMRAKDGLALSSRNGYLTAEQRKIAPGLYKVLSSIADKLQAGERDLDEIIAIAGQELNEKGFRADDIQIRDADTLLEVSENSKRAVILVAAWLGDARLIDNKMVELA
;
A
#
# COMPACT_ATOMS: atom_id res chain seq x y z
N GLY A 1 8.20 5.75 14.00
CA GLY A 1 8.83 5.84 12.66
C GLY A 1 8.11 4.92 11.70
N LEU A 2 8.64 4.68 10.49
CA LEU A 2 7.98 3.87 9.46
C LEU A 2 7.58 2.46 9.92
N SER A 3 8.26 1.88 10.92
CA SER A 3 7.97 0.53 11.42
C SER A 3 6.76 0.43 12.35
N THR A 4 6.23 1.54 12.86
CA THR A 4 5.16 1.57 13.89
C THR A 4 3.93 2.35 13.47
N MET A 5 3.95 3.00 12.30
CA MET A 5 2.82 3.73 11.73
C MET A 5 2.08 2.88 10.70
N LEU A 6 0.90 3.32 10.26
CA LEU A 6 0.12 2.69 9.18
C LEU A 6 -0.06 1.18 9.45
N GLU A 7 0.31 0.30 8.50
CA GLU A 7 0.23 -1.15 8.67
C GLU A 7 1.07 -1.66 9.86
N GLY A 8 2.12 -0.92 10.25
CA GLY A 8 2.96 -1.25 11.40
C GLY A 8 2.24 -1.12 12.73
N ALA A 9 1.23 -0.24 12.81
CA ALA A 9 0.37 -0.13 13.99
C ALA A 9 -0.53 -1.37 14.13
N SER A 10 -1.06 -1.87 13.01
CA SER A 10 -1.91 -3.06 12.95
C SER A 10 -1.11 -4.37 13.02
N ARG A 11 0.21 -4.33 12.82
CA ARG A 11 1.10 -5.51 12.81
C ARG A 11 2.36 -5.28 13.66
N PRO A 12 2.24 -5.22 15.00
CA PRO A 12 3.37 -4.98 15.88
C PRO A 12 4.54 -5.94 15.64
N GLY A 13 5.75 -5.39 15.46
CA GLY A 13 6.97 -6.16 15.21
C GLY A 13 7.16 -6.66 13.77
N HIS A 14 6.17 -6.54 12.89
CA HIS A 14 6.25 -7.03 11.51
C HIS A 14 7.41 -6.39 10.74
N PHE A 15 7.44 -5.06 10.66
CA PHE A 15 8.47 -4.34 9.91
C PHE A 15 9.86 -4.45 10.54
N ARG A 16 9.96 -4.67 11.85
CA ARG A 16 11.22 -5.05 12.49
C ARG A 16 11.71 -6.38 11.91
N GLY A 17 10.85 -7.40 11.89
CA GLY A 17 11.17 -8.69 11.27
C GLY A 17 11.61 -8.57 9.81
N VAL A 18 10.91 -7.75 9.02
CA VAL A 18 11.25 -7.50 7.61
C VAL A 18 12.64 -6.84 7.47
N SER A 19 12.88 -5.71 8.15
CA SER A 19 14.19 -5.04 8.09
C SER A 19 15.34 -5.96 8.54
N THR A 20 15.13 -6.77 9.58
CA THR A 20 16.12 -7.74 10.07
C THR A 20 16.45 -8.78 9.01
N ILE A 21 15.44 -9.44 8.43
CA ILE A 21 15.72 -10.53 7.46
C ILE A 21 16.26 -9.98 6.15
N VAL A 22 15.78 -8.84 5.66
CA VAL A 22 16.29 -8.21 4.44
C VAL A 22 17.75 -7.76 4.63
N SER A 23 18.08 -7.12 5.76
CA SER A 23 19.48 -6.77 6.07
C SER A 23 20.38 -8.00 6.11
N LYS A 24 19.91 -9.09 6.73
CA LYS A 24 20.65 -10.36 6.76
C LYS A 24 20.87 -10.90 5.35
N LEU A 25 19.86 -10.85 4.48
CA LEU A 25 19.98 -11.29 3.09
C LEU A 25 20.92 -10.41 2.28
N PHE A 26 20.89 -9.09 2.45
CA PHE A 26 21.84 -8.16 1.80
C PHE A 26 23.28 -8.45 2.20
N ASN A 27 23.55 -8.69 3.48
CA ASN A 27 24.88 -9.06 3.96
C ASN A 27 25.39 -10.40 3.38
N LEU A 28 24.48 -11.35 3.12
CA LEU A 28 24.83 -12.68 2.62
C LEU A 28 25.00 -12.71 1.08
N VAL A 29 24.10 -12.04 0.36
CA VAL A 29 24.03 -12.09 -1.10
C VAL A 29 24.90 -11.00 -1.74
N GLN A 30 25.06 -9.86 -1.05
CA GLN A 30 25.77 -8.67 -1.54
C GLN A 30 25.34 -8.25 -2.96
N PRO A 31 24.02 -8.03 -3.19
CA PRO A 31 23.53 -7.71 -4.52
C PRO A 31 23.80 -6.24 -4.87
N ASP A 32 24.06 -5.95 -6.14
CA ASP A 32 24.07 -4.57 -6.64
C ASP A 32 22.65 -3.97 -6.70
N ILE A 33 21.65 -4.82 -6.96
CA ILE A 33 20.26 -4.43 -7.19
C ILE A 33 19.32 -5.36 -6.41
N ALA A 34 18.30 -4.78 -5.75
CA ALA A 34 17.21 -5.54 -5.13
C ALA A 34 15.83 -5.00 -5.54
N CYS A 35 14.96 -5.90 -6.00
CA CYS A 35 13.63 -5.59 -6.50
C CYS A 35 12.55 -5.93 -5.46
N PHE A 36 11.64 -5.00 -5.20
CA PHE A 36 10.49 -5.19 -4.31
C PHE A 36 9.20 -4.69 -4.97
N GLY A 37 8.10 -5.41 -4.77
CA GLY A 37 6.81 -5.04 -5.34
C GLY A 37 6.23 -3.77 -4.69
N GLU A 38 5.72 -2.85 -5.50
CA GLU A 38 5.07 -1.61 -5.03
C GLU A 38 3.78 -1.86 -4.26
N LYS A 39 3.20 -3.06 -4.38
CA LYS A 39 1.98 -3.46 -3.66
C LYS A 39 2.14 -3.35 -2.14
N ASP A 40 3.32 -3.66 -1.63
CA ASP A 40 3.69 -3.52 -0.22
C ASP A 40 4.44 -2.19 -0.02
N PHE A 41 3.76 -1.07 -0.31
CA PHE A 41 4.39 0.25 -0.42
C PHE A 41 5.16 0.68 0.83
N GLN A 42 4.59 0.46 2.03
CA GLN A 42 5.25 0.79 3.28
C GLN A 42 6.51 -0.06 3.50
N GLN A 43 6.51 -1.32 3.06
CA GLN A 43 7.70 -2.18 3.09
C GLN A 43 8.80 -1.62 2.19
N LEU A 44 8.46 -1.23 0.96
CA LEU A 44 9.41 -0.63 0.03
C LEU A 44 10.01 0.67 0.60
N ALA A 45 9.18 1.57 1.15
CA ALA A 45 9.64 2.80 1.80
C ALA A 45 10.57 2.50 2.99
N LEU A 46 10.22 1.51 3.82
CA LEU A 46 11.05 1.06 4.93
C LEU A 46 12.41 0.52 4.48
N ILE A 47 12.45 -0.28 3.41
CA ILE A 47 13.70 -0.83 2.86
C ILE A 47 14.56 0.27 2.25
N ARG A 48 13.98 1.22 1.50
CA ARG A 48 14.70 2.39 0.97
C ARG A 48 15.34 3.20 2.10
N LYS A 49 14.59 3.47 3.16
CA LYS A 49 15.12 4.16 4.34
C LYS A 49 16.24 3.36 5.02
N MET A 50 16.06 2.06 5.21
CA MET A 50 17.07 1.20 5.81
C MET A 50 18.38 1.17 5.01
N VAL A 51 18.29 1.10 3.68
CA VAL A 51 19.45 1.14 2.77
C VAL A 51 20.21 2.46 2.92
N ALA A 52 19.51 3.59 2.90
CA ALA A 52 20.11 4.90 3.06
C ALA A 52 20.73 5.09 4.45
N ASP A 53 20.01 4.75 5.52
CA ASP A 53 20.46 4.95 6.91
C ASP A 53 21.65 4.06 7.29
N MET A 54 21.72 2.84 6.72
CA MET A 54 22.76 1.84 7.05
C MET A 54 23.93 1.83 6.07
N GLY A 55 23.91 2.65 5.03
CA GLY A 55 24.99 2.76 4.05
C GLY A 55 25.15 1.52 3.16
N PHE A 56 24.06 0.82 2.84
CA PHE A 56 24.10 -0.27 1.87
C PHE A 56 24.28 0.31 0.45
N ASP A 57 25.30 -0.15 -0.26
CA ASP A 57 25.53 0.20 -1.67
C ASP A 57 24.68 -0.71 -2.58
N ILE A 58 23.36 -0.55 -2.51
CA ILE A 58 22.38 -1.39 -3.19
C ILE A 58 21.31 -0.51 -3.83
N GLU A 59 21.08 -0.65 -5.12
CA GLU A 59 19.97 0.01 -5.82
C GLU A 59 18.65 -0.70 -5.51
N ILE A 60 17.67 0.06 -5.00
CA ILE A 60 16.33 -0.47 -4.70
C ILE A 60 15.35 -0.11 -5.81
N ILE A 61 14.86 -1.14 -6.50
CA ILE A 61 13.89 -1.00 -7.60
C ILE A 61 12.49 -1.37 -7.10
N GLY A 62 11.55 -0.43 -7.25
CA GLY A 62 10.13 -0.68 -7.07
C GLY A 62 9.56 -1.33 -8.33
N VAL A 63 8.89 -2.47 -8.18
CA VAL A 63 8.27 -3.19 -9.29
C VAL A 63 6.76 -2.92 -9.28
N PRO A 64 6.18 -2.37 -10.37
CA PRO A 64 4.76 -2.05 -10.43
C PRO A 64 3.84 -3.21 -10.09
N ILE A 65 2.70 -2.89 -9.49
CA ILE A 65 1.69 -3.86 -9.09
C ILE A 65 1.15 -4.57 -10.34
N MET A 66 1.38 -5.88 -10.42
CA MET A 66 0.74 -6.70 -11.44
C MET A 66 -0.74 -6.90 -11.09
N ARG A 67 -1.61 -6.61 -12.04
CA ARG A 67 -3.06 -6.72 -11.87
C ARG A 67 -3.63 -7.74 -12.85
N ALA A 68 -4.66 -8.45 -12.41
CA ALA A 68 -5.51 -9.22 -13.31
C ALA A 68 -6.26 -8.29 -14.28
N LYS A 69 -6.82 -8.83 -15.36
CA LYS A 69 -7.54 -8.05 -16.39
C LYS A 69 -8.70 -7.20 -15.83
N ASP A 70 -9.26 -7.60 -14.70
CA ASP A 70 -10.33 -6.89 -14.01
C ASP A 70 -9.85 -5.86 -12.98
N GLY A 71 -8.53 -5.70 -12.82
CA GLY A 71 -7.91 -4.70 -11.94
C GLY A 71 -7.51 -5.21 -10.56
N LEU A 72 -7.90 -6.44 -10.18
CA LEU A 72 -7.50 -7.02 -8.89
C LEU A 72 -5.97 -7.18 -8.83
N ALA A 73 -5.34 -6.59 -7.81
CA ALA A 73 -3.92 -6.77 -7.54
C ALA A 73 -3.61 -8.26 -7.29
N LEU A 74 -2.61 -8.80 -8.01
CA LEU A 74 -2.21 -10.18 -7.82
C LEU A 74 -1.56 -10.37 -6.44
N SER A 75 -1.99 -11.42 -5.75
CA SER A 75 -1.55 -11.74 -4.39
C SER A 75 -1.78 -13.22 -4.13
N SER A 76 -0.88 -13.87 -3.39
CA SER A 76 -1.09 -15.25 -2.93
C SER A 76 -2.37 -15.38 -2.11
N ARG A 77 -2.75 -14.32 -1.38
CA ARG A 77 -4.00 -14.24 -0.60
C ARG A 77 -5.27 -14.33 -1.45
N ASN A 78 -5.19 -14.07 -2.77
CA ASN A 78 -6.36 -14.20 -3.65
C ASN A 78 -6.85 -15.65 -3.72
N GLY A 79 -6.01 -16.64 -3.39
CA GLY A 79 -6.41 -18.05 -3.29
C GLY A 79 -7.35 -18.35 -2.13
N TYR A 80 -7.51 -17.45 -1.16
CA TYR A 80 -8.48 -17.59 -0.07
C TYR A 80 -9.89 -17.13 -0.45
N LEU A 81 -10.04 -16.48 -1.61
CA LEU A 81 -11.33 -15.98 -2.08
C LEU A 81 -12.15 -17.13 -2.65
N THR A 82 -13.42 -17.20 -2.28
CA THR A 82 -14.40 -18.03 -3.00
C THR A 82 -14.65 -17.46 -4.39
N ALA A 83 -15.30 -18.24 -5.26
CA ALA A 83 -15.65 -17.79 -6.61
C ALA A 83 -16.50 -16.51 -6.61
N GLU A 84 -17.42 -16.36 -5.66
CA GLU A 84 -18.26 -15.16 -5.54
C GLU A 84 -17.46 -13.97 -4.97
N GLN A 85 -16.64 -14.18 -3.94
CA GLN A 85 -15.77 -13.14 -3.41
C GLN A 85 -14.77 -12.65 -4.48
N ARG A 86 -14.27 -13.55 -5.33
CA ARG A 86 -13.38 -13.19 -6.43
C ARG A 86 -14.04 -12.23 -7.43
N LYS A 87 -15.35 -12.33 -7.67
CA LYS A 87 -16.09 -11.38 -8.53
C LYS A 87 -16.22 -9.99 -7.89
N ILE A 88 -16.29 -9.94 -6.56
CA ILE A 88 -16.42 -8.70 -5.77
C ILE A 88 -15.05 -8.00 -5.61
N ALA A 89 -13.98 -8.77 -5.46
CA ALA A 89 -12.62 -8.29 -5.14
C ALA A 89 -12.11 -7.10 -6.00
N PRO A 90 -12.34 -7.03 -7.33
CA PRO A 90 -11.98 -5.85 -8.14
C PRO A 90 -12.61 -4.53 -7.69
N GLY A 91 -13.70 -4.58 -6.91
CA GLY A 91 -14.33 -3.41 -6.30
C GLY A 91 -13.38 -2.59 -5.44
N LEU A 92 -12.39 -3.22 -4.80
CA LEU A 92 -11.37 -2.54 -4.00
C LEU A 92 -10.57 -1.53 -4.84
N TYR A 93 -10.11 -1.95 -6.02
CA TYR A 93 -9.34 -1.09 -6.92
C TYR A 93 -10.20 0.03 -7.53
N LYS A 94 -11.50 -0.20 -7.70
CA LYS A 94 -12.44 0.83 -8.17
C LYS A 94 -12.61 1.95 -7.15
N VAL A 95 -12.82 1.61 -5.87
CA VAL A 95 -12.89 2.60 -4.79
C VAL A 95 -11.56 3.35 -4.66
N LEU A 96 -10.45 2.63 -4.71
CA LEU A 96 -9.11 3.23 -4.70
C LEU A 96 -8.89 4.21 -5.86
N SER A 97 -9.42 3.90 -7.04
CA SER A 97 -9.35 4.80 -8.19
C SER A 97 -10.25 6.03 -8.03
N SER A 98 -11.44 5.87 -7.44
CA SER A 98 -12.33 7.00 -7.11
C SER A 98 -11.65 8.01 -6.16
N ILE A 99 -10.95 7.52 -5.13
CA ILE A 99 -10.15 8.38 -4.24
C ILE A 99 -9.09 9.14 -5.03
N ALA A 100 -8.37 8.46 -5.93
CA ALA A 100 -7.34 9.10 -6.74
C ALA A 100 -7.92 10.20 -7.64
N ASP A 101 -9.06 9.94 -8.28
CA ASP A 101 -9.71 10.91 -9.16
C ASP A 101 -10.13 12.18 -8.39
N LYS A 102 -10.65 12.02 -7.16
CA LYS A 102 -10.99 13.14 -6.25
C LYS A 102 -9.77 13.98 -5.87
N LEU A 103 -8.66 13.32 -5.53
CA LEU A 103 -7.40 14.02 -5.20
C LEU A 103 -6.83 14.78 -6.40
N GLN A 104 -6.92 14.21 -7.61
CA GLN A 104 -6.52 14.90 -8.85
C GLN A 104 -7.43 16.07 -9.18
N ALA A 105 -8.72 15.99 -8.85
CA ALA A 105 -9.67 17.09 -9.01
C ALA A 105 -9.46 18.23 -7.99
N GLY A 106 -8.52 18.08 -7.04
CA GLY A 106 -8.21 19.10 -6.05
C GLY A 106 -8.97 18.96 -4.74
N GLU A 107 -9.75 17.90 -4.54
CA GLU A 107 -10.36 17.64 -3.22
C GLU A 107 -9.28 17.38 -2.17
N ARG A 108 -9.44 17.97 -0.97
CA ARG A 108 -8.47 17.87 0.14
C ARG A 108 -9.12 17.56 1.48
N ASP A 109 -10.44 17.37 1.55
CA ASP A 109 -11.11 16.85 2.74
C ASP A 109 -10.88 15.33 2.82
N LEU A 110 -9.70 14.95 3.31
CA LEU A 110 -9.25 13.56 3.31
C LEU A 110 -10.14 12.68 4.19
N ASP A 111 -10.64 13.22 5.31
CA ASP A 111 -11.49 12.48 6.24
C ASP A 111 -12.85 12.15 5.60
N GLU A 112 -13.45 13.10 4.89
CA GLU A 112 -14.69 12.86 4.13
C GLU A 112 -14.46 11.84 3.01
N ILE A 113 -13.38 11.98 2.24
CA ILE A 113 -13.03 11.06 1.15
C ILE A 113 -12.85 9.62 1.69
N ILE A 114 -12.13 9.46 2.81
CA ILE A 114 -11.90 8.17 3.47
C ILE A 114 -13.22 7.59 3.99
N ALA A 115 -14.08 8.41 4.62
CA ALA A 115 -15.37 7.97 5.14
C ALA A 115 -16.28 7.43 4.02
N ILE A 116 -16.38 8.17 2.90
CA ILE A 116 -17.16 7.75 1.72
C ILE A 116 -16.60 6.45 1.14
N ALA A 117 -15.28 6.36 0.96
CA ALA A 117 -14.64 5.15 0.45
C ALA A 117 -14.87 3.93 1.36
N GLY A 118 -14.83 4.12 2.68
CA GLY A 118 -15.14 3.08 3.65
C GLY A 118 -16.59 2.59 3.51
N GLN A 119 -17.54 3.52 3.36
CA GLN A 119 -18.94 3.18 3.11
C GLN A 119 -19.13 2.41 1.79
N GLU A 120 -18.52 2.88 0.69
CA GLU A 120 -18.60 2.21 -0.62
C GLU A 120 -18.04 0.78 -0.58
N LEU A 121 -16.95 0.55 0.18
CA LEU A 121 -16.42 -0.81 0.39
C LEU A 121 -17.40 -1.68 1.16
N ASN A 122 -18.00 -1.15 2.23
CA ASN A 122 -18.98 -1.88 3.03
C ASN A 122 -20.22 -2.26 2.22
N GLU A 123 -20.74 -1.34 1.39
CA GLU A 123 -21.88 -1.60 0.49
C GLU A 123 -21.57 -2.67 -0.57
N LYS A 124 -20.30 -2.81 -0.98
CA LYS A 124 -19.84 -3.86 -1.90
C LYS A 124 -19.58 -5.20 -1.22
N GLY A 125 -19.80 -5.31 0.09
CA GLY A 125 -19.62 -6.55 0.86
C GLY A 125 -18.21 -6.75 1.43
N PHE A 126 -17.36 -5.72 1.40
CA PHE A 126 -16.13 -5.73 2.18
C PHE A 126 -16.42 -5.33 3.63
N ARG A 127 -15.48 -5.60 4.52
CA ARG A 127 -15.36 -4.89 5.80
C ARG A 127 -14.09 -4.04 5.70
N ALA A 128 -14.27 -2.73 5.55
CA ALA A 128 -13.15 -1.80 5.53
C ALA A 128 -12.31 -1.95 6.80
N ASP A 129 -10.97 -1.97 6.65
CA ASP A 129 -10.03 -2.14 7.77
C ASP A 129 -9.27 -0.84 7.99
N ASP A 130 -8.59 -0.37 6.94
CA ASP A 130 -7.72 0.80 7.02
C ASP A 130 -7.63 1.46 5.65
N ILE A 131 -7.88 2.77 5.59
CA ILE A 131 -7.75 3.59 4.38
C ILE A 131 -6.95 4.82 4.78
N GLN A 132 -5.82 5.03 4.11
CA GLN A 132 -4.91 6.12 4.42
C GLN A 132 -4.48 6.83 3.16
N ILE A 133 -4.43 8.15 3.22
CA ILE A 133 -3.90 9.00 2.17
C ILE A 133 -2.67 9.68 2.76
N ARG A 134 -1.50 9.42 2.18
CA ARG A 134 -0.21 9.87 2.69
C ARG A 134 0.60 10.53 1.59
N ASP A 135 1.54 11.37 1.99
CA ASP A 135 2.58 11.86 1.10
C ASP A 135 3.40 10.67 0.57
N ALA A 136 3.56 10.58 -0.76
CA ALA A 136 4.18 9.40 -1.40
C ALA A 136 5.68 9.28 -1.11
N ASP A 137 6.35 10.39 -0.78
CA ASP A 137 7.79 10.42 -0.57
C ASP A 137 8.16 10.14 0.89
N THR A 138 7.30 10.56 1.82
CA THR A 138 7.60 10.53 3.27
C THR A 138 6.71 9.59 4.07
N LEU A 139 5.57 9.15 3.52
CA LEU A 139 4.47 8.46 4.23
C LEU A 139 3.84 9.26 5.38
N LEU A 140 4.18 10.53 5.52
CA LEU A 140 3.55 11.45 6.47
C LEU A 140 2.20 11.94 5.93
N GLU A 141 1.52 12.78 6.70
CA GLU A 141 0.28 13.42 6.25
C GLU A 141 0.53 14.25 4.99
N VAL A 142 -0.46 14.28 4.10
CA VAL A 142 -0.42 15.14 2.92
C VAL A 142 -0.45 16.59 3.39
N SER A 143 0.45 17.41 2.83
CA SER A 143 0.55 18.84 3.13
C SER A 143 0.42 19.65 1.84
N GLU A 144 0.37 20.98 1.96
CA GLU A 144 0.41 21.89 0.80
C GLU A 144 1.68 21.73 -0.05
N ASN A 145 2.76 21.19 0.52
CA ASN A 145 4.01 20.93 -0.19
C ASN A 145 4.05 19.55 -0.87
N SER A 146 3.07 18.69 -0.59
CA SER A 146 2.99 17.35 -1.18
C SER A 146 2.67 17.48 -2.67
N LYS A 147 3.56 16.96 -3.51
CA LYS A 147 3.36 16.88 -4.97
C LYS A 147 2.69 15.58 -5.38
N ARG A 148 2.83 14.55 -4.54
CA ARG A 148 2.36 13.19 -4.80
C ARG A 148 1.78 12.61 -3.53
N ALA A 149 0.64 11.95 -3.68
CA ALA A 149 0.07 11.15 -2.61
C ALA A 149 0.10 9.67 -2.97
N VAL A 150 0.12 8.83 -1.94
CA VAL A 150 -0.15 7.41 -2.03
C VAL A 150 -1.39 7.10 -1.20
N ILE A 151 -2.33 6.41 -1.83
CA ILE A 151 -3.53 5.91 -1.18
C ILE A 151 -3.25 4.44 -0.84
N LEU A 152 -3.38 4.09 0.43
CA LEU A 152 -3.16 2.75 0.96
C LEU A 152 -4.50 2.24 1.47
N VAL A 153 -4.92 1.07 1.00
CA VAL A 153 -6.19 0.46 1.42
C VAL A 153 -5.96 -0.97 1.87
N ALA A 154 -6.55 -1.31 3.01
CA ALA A 154 -6.79 -2.66 3.47
C ALA A 154 -8.28 -2.88 3.72
N ALA A 155 -8.80 -4.00 3.26
CA ALA A 155 -10.19 -4.41 3.51
C ALA A 155 -10.30 -5.93 3.57
N TRP A 156 -11.24 -6.41 4.37
CA TRP A 156 -11.56 -7.83 4.47
C TRP A 156 -12.68 -8.19 3.51
N LEU A 157 -12.56 -9.34 2.85
CA LEU A 157 -13.63 -9.95 2.06
C LEU A 157 -13.77 -11.41 2.50
N GLY A 158 -14.73 -11.66 3.38
CA GLY A 158 -14.70 -12.87 4.22
C GLY A 158 -13.43 -12.91 5.07
N ASP A 159 -12.71 -14.03 5.04
CA ASP A 159 -11.47 -14.24 5.79
C ASP A 159 -10.22 -13.72 5.06
N ALA A 160 -10.36 -13.28 3.80
CA ALA A 160 -9.25 -12.74 3.03
C ALA A 160 -9.07 -11.24 3.32
N ARG A 161 -7.96 -10.88 3.98
CA ARG A 161 -7.50 -9.48 4.06
C ARG A 161 -6.76 -9.09 2.78
N LEU A 162 -7.40 -8.26 1.97
CA LEU A 162 -6.82 -7.72 0.74
C LEU A 162 -6.18 -6.36 1.02
N ILE A 163 -5.09 -6.08 0.33
CA ILE A 163 -4.43 -4.77 0.34
C ILE A 163 -4.20 -4.32 -1.09
N ASP A 164 -4.27 -3.02 -1.30
CA ASP A 164 -3.94 -2.38 -2.56
C ASP A 164 -3.46 -0.95 -2.31
N ASN A 165 -2.74 -0.38 -3.27
CA ASN A 165 -2.35 1.01 -3.23
C ASN A 165 -2.27 1.65 -4.61
N LYS A 166 -2.36 2.97 -4.63
CA LYS A 166 -2.27 3.78 -5.86
C LYS A 166 -1.60 5.10 -5.55
N MET A 167 -0.55 5.41 -6.31
CA MET A 167 0.06 6.73 -6.31
C MET A 167 -0.71 7.69 -7.21
N VAL A 168 -0.70 8.96 -6.84
CA VAL A 168 -1.38 10.03 -7.55
C VAL A 168 -0.54 11.30 -7.50
N GLU A 169 -0.35 11.95 -8.65
CA GLU A 169 0.18 13.31 -8.73
C GLU A 169 -0.91 14.29 -8.29
N LEU A 170 -0.57 15.19 -7.37
CA LEU A 170 -1.48 16.21 -6.87
C LEU A 170 -1.39 17.46 -7.75
N ALA A 171 -2.57 18.01 -8.09
CA ALA A 171 -2.70 19.30 -8.78
C ALA A 171 -2.29 20.48 -7.89
#